data_AF-A0A2M8EGJ9-F1
#
_entry.id   AF-A0A2M8EGJ9-F1
#
_cell.length_a   1.000
_cell.length_b   1.000
_cell.length_c   1.000
_cell.angle_alpha   90.00
_cell.angle_beta   90.00
_cell.angle_gamma   90.00
#
_symmetry.space_group_name_H-M   'P 1'
#
loop_
_entity.id
_entity.type
_entity.pdbx_description
1 polymer ?
#
loop_
_entity_poly.entity_id
_entity_poly.type
_entity_poly.pdbx_seq_one_letter_code
_entity_poly.pdbx_strand_id
1 'polypeptide(L)'
;SVKQSDKPAAVEIARALVAMQYVVVGTKGTAAAINDAGVPCGVVYKVTEGRPHIVDMLKNDEIVMVINTVEERRNAIADSRQIRTSALLNRVTTFTTIAGAEAAVEGMHCMDNLDVISVQEMHALLRQ
;
A
#
# COMPACT_ATOMS: atom_id res chain seq x y z
N SER A 1 -5.83 0.67 -3.14
CA SER A 1 -7.19 0.18 -3.47
C SER A 1 -7.50 -1.00 -2.58
N VAL A 2 -8.38 -0.84 -1.59
CA VAL A 2 -8.63 -1.89 -0.57
C VAL A 2 -10.09 -2.32 -0.55
N LYS A 3 -10.36 -3.53 -0.05
CA LYS A 3 -11.73 -4.00 0.23
C LYS A 3 -12.38 -3.18 1.35
N GLN A 4 -13.71 -3.23 1.44
CA GLN A 4 -14.46 -2.38 2.37
C GLN A 4 -14.04 -2.57 3.84
N SER A 5 -13.81 -3.82 4.27
CA SER A 5 -13.41 -4.14 5.65
C SER A 5 -12.05 -3.57 6.05
N ASP A 6 -11.17 -3.32 5.07
CA ASP A 6 -9.79 -2.89 5.32
C ASP A 6 -9.65 -1.36 5.30
N LYS A 7 -10.74 -0.63 4.99
CA LYS A 7 -10.71 0.83 4.91
C LYS A 7 -10.27 1.53 6.20
N PRO A 8 -10.72 1.12 7.40
CA PRO A 8 -10.26 1.74 8.64
C PRO A 8 -8.74 1.66 8.82
N ALA A 9 -8.16 0.48 8.57
CA ALA A 9 -6.71 0.30 8.58
C ALA A 9 -6.01 1.10 7.47
N ALA A 10 -6.59 1.15 6.27
CA ALA A 10 -6.03 1.94 5.17
C ALA A 10 -5.97 3.45 5.47
N VAL A 11 -6.87 3.98 6.31
CA VAL A 11 -6.81 5.37 6.78
C VAL A 11 -5.55 5.60 7.60
N GLU A 12 -5.25 4.72 8.55
CA GLU A 12 -4.07 4.85 9.41
C GLU A 12 -2.77 4.67 8.63
N ILE A 13 -2.73 3.70 7.71
CA ILE A 13 -1.60 3.54 6.78
C ILE A 13 -1.40 4.81 5.94
N ALA A 14 -2.48 5.38 5.38
CA ALA A 14 -2.38 6.61 4.59
C ALA A 14 -1.89 7.80 5.44
N ARG A 15 -2.32 7.90 6.69
CA ARG A 15 -1.88 8.94 7.62
C ARG A 15 -0.37 8.84 7.88
N ALA A 16 0.14 7.64 8.14
CA ALA A 16 1.56 7.40 8.35
C ALA A 16 2.38 7.72 7.08
N LEU A 17 1.91 7.30 5.90
CA LEU A 17 2.57 7.61 4.63
C LEU A 17 2.61 9.12 4.34
N VAL A 18 1.50 9.84 4.57
CA VAL A 18 1.47 11.30 4.42
C VAL A 18 2.41 11.99 5.40
N ALA A 19 2.51 11.50 6.65
CA ALA A 19 3.46 12.02 7.63
C ALA A 19 4.91 11.86 7.15
N MET A 20 5.22 10.76 6.46
CA MET A 20 6.49 10.51 5.77
C MET A 20 6.62 11.21 4.40
N GLN A 21 5.76 12.18 4.10
CA GLN A 21 5.78 12.99 2.87
C GLN A 21 5.48 12.22 1.57
N TYR A 22 4.89 11.02 1.66
CA TYR A 22 4.37 10.33 0.48
C TYR A 22 3.04 10.93 0.03
N VAL A 23 2.85 11.01 -1.30
CA VAL A 23 1.56 11.32 -1.90
C VAL A 23 0.74 10.03 -1.98
N VAL A 24 -0.47 10.05 -1.43
CA VAL A 24 -1.37 8.89 -1.42
C VAL A 24 -2.45 9.06 -2.49
N VAL A 25 -2.63 8.04 -3.33
CA VAL A 25 -3.75 7.94 -4.28
C VAL A 25 -4.54 6.65 -4.07
N GLY A 26 -5.84 6.72 -4.26
CA GLY A 26 -6.77 5.62 -4.06
C GLY A 26 -7.84 5.53 -5.13
N THR A 27 -8.36 4.33 -5.37
CA THR A 27 -9.59 4.17 -6.15
C THR A 27 -10.73 4.89 -5.44
N LYS A 28 -11.75 5.35 -6.19
CA LYS A 28 -12.82 6.23 -5.69
C LYS A 28 -13.32 5.89 -4.28
N GLY A 29 -13.65 4.63 -4.02
CA GLY A 29 -14.14 4.20 -2.70
C GLY A 29 -13.09 4.18 -1.60
N THR A 30 -11.82 3.91 -1.91
CA THR A 30 -10.71 3.98 -0.95
C THR A 30 -10.37 5.44 -0.65
N ALA A 31 -10.23 6.27 -1.68
CA ALA A 31 -9.92 7.69 -1.54
C ALA A 31 -11.00 8.44 -0.76
N ALA A 32 -12.28 8.13 -1.00
CA ALA A 32 -13.38 8.72 -0.22
C ALA A 32 -13.20 8.45 1.29
N ALA A 33 -13.01 7.19 1.69
CA ALA A 33 -12.86 6.84 3.10
C ALA A 33 -11.64 7.49 3.77
N ILE A 34 -10.53 7.67 3.03
CA ILE A 34 -9.33 8.33 3.54
C ILE A 34 -9.55 9.85 3.69
N ASN A 35 -10.15 10.48 2.69
CA ASN A 35 -10.47 11.91 2.73
C ASN A 35 -11.52 12.25 3.80
N ASP A 36 -12.54 11.39 3.99
CA ASP A 36 -13.56 11.55 5.03
C ASP A 36 -12.94 11.54 6.45
N ALA A 37 -11.78 10.90 6.62
CA ALA A 37 -11.00 10.89 7.85
C ALA A 37 -9.97 12.04 7.96
N GLY A 38 -10.04 13.02 7.06
CA GLY A 38 -9.19 14.22 7.04
C GLY A 38 -7.76 13.98 6.54
N VAL A 39 -7.48 12.85 5.89
CA VAL A 39 -6.16 12.53 5.34
C VAL A 39 -6.16 12.82 3.83
N PRO A 40 -5.19 13.60 3.29
CA PRO A 40 -5.13 13.89 1.86
C PRO A 40 -4.97 12.61 1.02
N CYS A 41 -5.91 12.36 0.10
CA CYS A 41 -5.83 11.26 -0.83
C CYS A 41 -6.38 11.63 -2.22
N GLY A 42 -5.53 11.52 -3.25
CA GLY A 42 -5.94 11.71 -4.64
C GLY A 42 -6.79 10.54 -5.16
N VAL A 43 -7.63 10.78 -6.14
CA VAL A 43 -8.42 9.73 -6.80
C VAL A 43 -7.67 9.23 -8.03
N VAL A 44 -7.52 7.91 -8.16
CA VAL A 44 -7.03 7.23 -9.36
C VAL A 44 -8.08 6.25 -9.89
N TYR A 45 -8.22 6.18 -11.21
CA TYR A 45 -9.17 5.27 -11.85
C TYR A 45 -8.60 3.86 -12.04
N LYS A 46 -9.49 2.88 -12.02
CA LYS A 46 -9.20 1.58 -12.63
C LYS A 46 -9.13 1.72 -14.15
N VAL A 47 -8.53 0.74 -14.83
CA VAL A 47 -8.43 0.72 -16.30
C VAL A 47 -9.81 0.84 -16.96
N THR A 48 -10.84 0.25 -16.34
CA THR A 48 -12.23 0.25 -16.83
C THR A 48 -12.97 1.57 -16.58
N GLU A 49 -12.41 2.49 -15.79
CA GLU A 49 -13.08 3.69 -15.29
C GLU A 49 -12.64 5.00 -15.99
N GLY A 50 -11.67 4.95 -16.91
CA GLY A 50 -11.22 6.11 -17.71
C GLY A 50 -9.79 6.54 -17.40
N ARG A 51 -9.46 7.83 -17.61
CA ARG A 51 -8.11 8.40 -17.40
C ARG A 51 -8.12 9.59 -16.42
N PRO A 52 -7.03 9.82 -15.66
CA PRO A 52 -5.84 8.95 -15.54
C PRO A 52 -6.13 7.69 -14.72
N HIS A 53 -5.61 6.54 -15.16
CA HIS A 53 -5.78 5.26 -14.45
C HIS A 53 -4.45 4.71 -13.93
N ILE A 54 -4.55 3.82 -12.95
CA ILE A 54 -3.39 3.25 -12.22
C ILE A 54 -2.31 2.64 -13.12
N VAL A 55 -2.69 2.01 -14.24
CA VAL A 55 -1.72 1.42 -15.18
C VAL A 55 -0.89 2.47 -15.92
N ASP A 56 -1.43 3.68 -16.14
CA ASP A 56 -0.69 4.76 -16.79
C ASP A 56 0.30 5.35 -15.77
N MET A 57 -0.17 5.60 -14.54
CA MET A 57 0.69 6.10 -13.45
C MET A 57 1.85 5.14 -13.15
N LEU A 58 1.61 3.82 -13.15
CA LEU A 58 2.66 2.81 -12.98
C LEU A 58 3.69 2.83 -14.11
N LYS A 59 3.28 3.11 -15.35
CA LYS A 59 4.19 3.20 -16.51
C LYS A 59 4.99 4.51 -16.53
N ASN A 60 4.45 5.55 -15.91
CA ASN A 60 5.08 6.86 -15.80
C ASN A 60 5.97 6.98 -14.55
N ASP A 61 6.22 5.89 -13.83
CA ASP A 61 6.97 5.86 -12.57
C ASP A 61 6.40 6.77 -11.46
N GLU A 62 5.09 7.07 -11.51
CA GLU A 62 4.40 7.92 -10.53
C GLU A 62 4.01 7.15 -9.26
N ILE A 63 4.14 5.82 -9.25
CA ILE A 63 3.73 4.94 -8.15
C ILE A 63 4.89 4.05 -7.73
N VAL A 64 5.32 4.17 -6.48
CA VAL A 64 6.43 3.39 -5.89
C VAL A 64 5.96 2.24 -4.99
N MET A 65 4.69 2.25 -4.59
CA MET A 65 4.10 1.21 -3.75
C MET A 65 2.61 1.03 -4.08
N VAL A 66 2.15 -0.22 -4.11
CA VAL A 66 0.74 -0.57 -4.32
C VAL A 66 0.21 -1.39 -3.15
N ILE A 67 -0.88 -0.92 -2.53
CA ILE A 67 -1.67 -1.69 -1.58
C ILE A 67 -2.98 -2.10 -2.28
N ASN A 68 -3.10 -3.40 -2.57
CA ASN A 68 -4.27 -3.97 -3.25
C ASN A 68 -4.85 -5.17 -2.49
N THR A 69 -5.87 -4.91 -1.67
CA THR A 69 -6.68 -5.97 -1.07
C THR A 69 -8.00 -6.14 -1.83
N VAL A 70 -8.51 -7.37 -1.91
CA VAL A 70 -9.65 -7.72 -2.76
C VAL A 70 -10.69 -8.51 -1.98
N GLU A 71 -11.96 -8.29 -2.29
CA GLU A 71 -13.07 -9.12 -1.81
C GLU A 71 -13.23 -10.36 -2.69
N GLU A 72 -13.84 -11.41 -2.16
CA GLU A 72 -14.16 -12.64 -2.91
C GLU A 72 -15.35 -12.46 -3.88
N ARG A 73 -15.34 -11.36 -4.65
CA ARG A 73 -16.31 -11.06 -5.70
C ARG A 73 -15.64 -11.12 -7.06
N ARG A 74 -16.22 -11.85 -8.01
CA ARG A 74 -15.63 -12.12 -9.34
C ARG A 74 -15.15 -10.86 -10.07
N ASN A 75 -15.97 -9.79 -10.08
CA ASN A 75 -15.61 -8.53 -10.74
C ASN A 75 -14.45 -7.82 -10.02
N ALA A 76 -14.44 -7.83 -8.67
CA ALA A 76 -13.36 -7.25 -7.89
C ALA A 76 -12.02 -7.98 -8.11
N ILE A 77 -12.07 -9.31 -8.27
CA ILE A 77 -10.90 -10.13 -8.59
C ILE A 77 -10.33 -9.80 -9.97
N ALA A 78 -11.19 -9.65 -10.98
CA ALA A 78 -10.78 -9.32 -12.34
C ALA A 78 -10.07 -7.95 -12.41
N ASP A 79 -10.69 -6.91 -11.84
CA ASP A 79 -10.10 -5.57 -11.77
C ASP A 79 -8.77 -5.57 -11.00
N SER A 80 -8.74 -6.25 -9.86
CA SER A 80 -7.55 -6.31 -9.00
C SER A 80 -6.40 -7.08 -9.65
N ARG A 81 -6.71 -8.06 -10.52
CA ARG A 81 -5.68 -8.80 -11.29
C ARG A 81 -4.91 -7.85 -12.19
N GLN A 82 -5.58 -6.92 -12.88
CA GLN A 82 -4.90 -5.96 -13.75
C GLN A 82 -3.93 -5.08 -12.97
N ILE A 83 -4.37 -4.55 -11.81
CA ILE A 83 -3.52 -3.73 -10.93
C ILE A 83 -2.27 -4.50 -10.52
N ARG A 84 -2.42 -5.74 -10.02
CA ARG A 84 -1.28 -6.54 -9.55
C ARG A 84 -0.33 -6.94 -10.67
N THR A 85 -0.85 -7.37 -11.82
CA THR A 85 0.00 -7.73 -12.98
C THR A 85 0.77 -6.51 -13.47
N SER A 86 0.13 -5.34 -13.56
CA SER A 86 0.81 -4.11 -13.97
C SER A 86 1.85 -3.65 -12.96
N ALA A 87 1.56 -3.71 -11.65
CA ALA A 87 2.53 -3.35 -10.62
C ALA A 87 3.75 -4.28 -10.66
N LEU A 88 3.53 -5.60 -10.79
CA LEU A 88 4.59 -6.59 -10.92
C LEU A 88 5.46 -6.35 -12.16
N LEU A 89 4.85 -6.06 -13.32
CA LEU A 89 5.57 -5.77 -14.56
C LEU A 89 6.45 -4.53 -14.46
N ASN A 90 5.99 -3.51 -13.73
CA ASN A 90 6.74 -2.26 -13.48
C ASN A 90 7.64 -2.35 -12.22
N ARG A 91 7.80 -3.54 -11.62
CA ARG A 91 8.66 -3.78 -10.44
C ARG A 91 8.30 -2.91 -9.22
N VAL A 92 7.02 -2.59 -9.07
CA VAL A 92 6.52 -1.80 -7.96
C VAL A 92 6.16 -2.71 -6.79
N THR A 93 6.69 -2.40 -5.61
CA THR A 93 6.43 -3.13 -4.36
C THR A 93 4.93 -3.21 -4.11
N THR A 94 4.40 -4.42 -3.96
CA THR A 94 2.96 -4.66 -3.89
C THR A 94 2.58 -5.48 -2.67
N PHE A 95 1.65 -4.96 -1.88
CA PHE A 95 1.04 -5.64 -0.74
C PHE A 95 -0.39 -6.08 -1.07
N THR A 96 -0.69 -7.36 -0.84
CA THR A 96 -1.99 -7.97 -1.13
C THR A 96 -2.86 -8.18 0.11
N THR A 97 -2.31 -7.90 1.30
CA THR A 97 -3.01 -7.95 2.59
C THR A 97 -2.83 -6.62 3.30
N ILE A 98 -3.83 -6.24 4.11
CA ILE A 98 -3.76 -4.99 4.86
C ILE A 98 -2.69 -5.06 5.95
N ALA A 99 -2.63 -6.18 6.69
CA ALA A 99 -1.61 -6.42 7.72
C ALA A 99 -0.17 -6.39 7.17
N GLY A 100 0.05 -6.89 5.94
CA GLY A 100 1.36 -6.82 5.30
C GLY A 100 1.76 -5.39 4.94
N ALA A 101 0.79 -4.55 4.55
CA ALA A 101 1.02 -3.14 4.31
C ALA A 101 1.28 -2.37 5.61
N GLU A 102 0.53 -2.64 6.68
CA GLU A 102 0.76 -2.05 8.01
C GLU A 102 2.19 -2.35 8.50
N ALA A 103 2.60 -3.63 8.47
CA ALA A 103 3.94 -4.02 8.90
C ALA A 103 5.04 -3.35 8.06
N ALA A 104 4.83 -3.18 6.76
CA ALA A 104 5.79 -2.50 5.90
C ALA A 104 5.91 -1.02 6.22
N VAL A 105 4.79 -0.31 6.41
CA VAL A 105 4.79 1.11 6.76
C VAL A 105 5.37 1.34 8.16
N GLU A 106 5.12 0.44 9.11
CA GLU A 106 5.79 0.47 10.41
C GLU A 106 7.31 0.29 10.26
N GLY A 107 7.75 -0.67 9.45
CA GLY A 107 9.16 -0.89 9.16
C GLY A 107 9.84 0.33 8.50
N MET A 108 9.12 1.08 7.66
CA MET A 108 9.61 2.30 7.03
C MET A 108 9.98 3.38 8.06
N HIS A 109 9.29 3.46 9.21
CA HIS A 109 9.63 4.40 10.28
C HIS A 109 10.96 4.09 10.96
N CYS A 110 11.43 2.84 10.91
CA CYS A 110 12.62 2.37 11.60
C CYS A 110 13.86 2.29 10.69
N MET A 111 13.76 2.72 9.44
CA MET A 111 14.85 2.54 8.45
C MET A 111 16.13 3.31 8.77
N ASP A 112 16.05 4.39 9.56
CA ASP A 112 17.23 5.18 9.94
C ASP A 112 18.07 4.56 11.07
N ASN A 113 17.54 3.53 11.75
CA ASN A 113 18.17 2.88 12.91
C ASN A 113 18.42 1.39 12.65
N LEU A 114 19.25 1.09 11.65
CA LEU A 114 19.66 -0.28 11.35
C LEU A 114 20.97 -0.63 12.07
N ASP A 115 20.85 -1.42 13.13
CA ASP A 115 21.99 -2.03 13.82
C ASP A 115 22.32 -3.42 13.27
N VAL A 116 23.55 -3.85 13.48
CA VAL A 116 24.03 -5.18 13.10
C VAL A 116 24.21 -6.01 14.37
N ILE A 117 23.65 -7.21 14.38
CA ILE A 117 23.87 -8.20 15.45
C ILE A 117 24.19 -9.56 14.82
N SER A 118 25.25 -10.21 15.28
CA SER A 118 25.55 -11.58 14.89
C SER A 118 24.57 -12.56 15.57
N VAL A 119 24.36 -13.72 14.95
CA VAL A 119 23.54 -14.79 15.56
C VAL A 119 24.10 -15.20 16.93
N GLN A 120 25.42 -15.17 17.08
CA GLN A 120 26.13 -15.49 18.32
C GLN A 120 25.83 -14.48 19.42
N GLU A 121 25.88 -13.18 19.13
CA GLU A 121 25.51 -12.12 20.08
C GLU A 121 24.03 -12.21 20.46
N MET A 122 23.15 -12.46 19.49
CA MET A 122 21.71 -12.63 19.73
C MET A 122 21.43 -13.82 20.66
N HIS A 123 22.11 -14.95 20.48
CA HIS A 123 21.99 -16.11 21.38
C HIS A 123 22.57 -15.85 22.78
N ALA A 124 23.56 -14.96 22.92
CA ALA A 124 24.14 -14.63 24.22
C ALA A 124 23.14 -13.86 25.11
N LEU A 125 22.26 -13.06 24.52
CA LEU A 125 21.22 -12.29 25.23
C LEU A 125 20.19 -13.17 25.95
N LEU A 126 19.97 -14.41 25.51
CA LEU A 126 19.01 -15.34 26.11
C LEU A 126 19.53 -16.02 27.40
N ARG A 127 20.82 -15.88 27.73
CA ARG A 127 21.44 -16.51 28.91
C ARG A 127 21.50 -15.58 30.13
N GLN A 128 20.95 -14.38 30.03
CA GLN A 128 20.73 -13.44 31.13
C GLN A 128 19.33 -13.64 31.72
#